data_AF-A0A432FE72-F1
#
_entry.id   AF-A0A432FE72-F1
#
_cell.length_a   1.000
_cell.length_b   1.000
_cell.length_c   1.000
_cell.angle_alpha   90.00
_cell.angle_beta   90.00
_cell.angle_gamma   90.00
#
_symmetry.space_group_name_H-M   'P 1'
#
loop_
_entity.id
_entity.type
_entity.pdbx_description
1 polymer ?
#
loop_
_entity_poly.entity_id
_entity_poly.type
_entity_poly.pdbx_seq_one_letter_code
_entity_poly.pdbx_strand_id
1 'polypeptide(L)'
;MNFFKLTMMHKNTILAILLIASPILFVFVAYSDTFSMSWNQGRGGFLFGLAFIVAEIVGIKFVVSKNRLIFGIPLAIATILYFVALDFGLHDYILNAAPAFNVVGCEVANPQGCIHSWGWL
;
A
#
# COMPACT_ATOMS: atom_id res chain seq x y z
N MET A 1 -18.97 -17.36 26.16
CA MET A 1 -17.91 -16.62 25.43
C MET A 1 -17.26 -15.65 26.43
N ASN A 2 -16.00 -15.87 26.84
CA ASN A 2 -15.37 -15.14 27.96
C ASN A 2 -14.96 -13.71 27.59
N PHE A 3 -15.08 -12.78 28.54
CA PHE A 3 -14.68 -11.38 28.43
C PHE A 3 -13.21 -11.20 27.99
N PHE A 4 -12.30 -12.02 28.51
CA PHE A 4 -10.89 -12.05 28.09
C PHE A 4 -10.68 -12.39 26.61
N LYS A 5 -11.56 -13.18 26.01
CA LYS A 5 -11.48 -13.53 24.59
C LYS A 5 -11.91 -12.34 23.72
N LEU A 6 -12.92 -11.59 24.16
CA LEU A 6 -13.39 -10.36 23.51
C LEU A 6 -12.33 -9.25 23.52
N THR A 7 -11.65 -9.02 24.66
CA THR A 7 -10.58 -7.99 24.75
C THR A 7 -9.36 -8.35 23.89
N MET A 8 -8.96 -9.62 23.86
CA MET A 8 -7.90 -10.12 22.98
C MET A 8 -8.27 -9.99 21.49
N MET A 9 -9.52 -10.28 21.13
CA MET A 9 -10.01 -10.13 19.75
C MET A 9 -10.01 -8.66 19.31
N HIS A 10 -10.40 -7.73 20.19
CA HIS A 10 -10.36 -6.29 19.90
C HIS A 10 -8.92 -5.78 19.70
N LYS A 11 -7.98 -6.21 20.56
CA LYS A 11 -6.55 -5.84 20.44
C LYS A 11 -5.94 -6.35 19.12
N ASN A 12 -6.27 -7.57 18.70
CA ASN A 12 -5.79 -8.13 17.44
C ASN A 12 -6.31 -7.37 16.22
N THR A 13 -7.57 -6.92 16.25
CA THR A 13 -8.14 -6.11 15.16
C THR A 13 -7.44 -4.76 15.04
N ILE A 14 -7.14 -4.08 16.16
CA ILE A 14 -6.37 -2.82 16.13
C ILE A 14 -4.95 -3.06 15.57
N LEU A 15 -4.28 -4.11 16.03
CA LEU A 15 -2.95 -4.48 15.51
C LEU A 15 -2.99 -4.81 14.02
N ALA A 16 -4.07 -5.41 13.52
CA ALA A 16 -4.22 -5.69 12.10
C ALA A 16 -4.35 -4.41 11.28
N ILE A 17 -5.17 -3.46 11.73
CA ILE A 17 -5.32 -2.16 11.08
C ILE A 17 -3.97 -1.45 11.02
N LEU A 18 -3.26 -1.37 12.14
CA LEU A 18 -1.94 -0.73 12.20
C LEU A 18 -0.93 -1.43 11.29
N LEU A 19 -0.94 -2.76 11.26
CA LEU A 19 -0.04 -3.54 10.41
C LEU A 19 -0.29 -3.29 8.92
N ILE A 20 -1.55 -3.34 8.49
CA ILE A 20 -1.94 -3.11 7.09
C ILE A 20 -1.76 -1.65 6.68
N ALA A 21 -2.02 -0.71 7.60
CA ALA A 21 -1.82 0.72 7.37
C ALA A 21 -0.33 1.09 7.33
N SER A 22 0.55 0.32 7.96
CA SER A 22 1.96 0.72 8.16
C SER A 22 2.72 1.03 6.86
N PRO A 23 2.61 0.26 5.75
CA PRO A 23 3.31 0.61 4.52
C PRO A 23 2.75 1.89 3.88
N ILE A 24 1.44 2.12 3.98
CA ILE A 24 0.78 3.33 3.45
C ILE A 24 1.24 4.56 4.24
N LEU A 25 1.26 4.46 5.57
CA LEU A 25 1.73 5.54 6.45
C LEU A 25 3.23 5.81 6.27
N PHE A 26 4.04 4.75 6.10
CA PHE A 26 5.46 4.88 5.78
C PHE A 26 5.65 5.69 4.49
N VAL A 27 4.96 5.30 3.42
CA VAL A 27 5.07 5.99 2.13
C VAL A 27 4.55 7.43 2.20
N PHE A 28 3.47 7.66 2.95
CA PHE A 28 2.92 9.00 3.17
C PHE A 28 3.91 9.94 3.85
N VAL A 29 4.69 9.45 4.80
CA VAL A 29 5.71 10.25 5.50
C VAL A 29 6.98 10.40 4.66
N ALA A 30 7.46 9.33 4.04
CA ALA A 30 8.74 9.32 3.32
C ALA A 30 8.67 9.99 1.94
N TYR A 31 7.51 9.96 1.28
CA TYR A 31 7.32 10.44 -0.10
C TYR A 31 6.06 11.31 -0.22
N SER A 32 5.85 12.21 0.75
CA SER A 32 4.63 13.02 0.88
C SER A 32 4.31 13.86 -0.36
N ASP A 33 5.34 14.29 -1.09
CA ASP A 33 5.27 15.09 -2.31
C ASP A 33 4.65 14.34 -3.51
N THR A 34 4.67 13.01 -3.48
CA THR A 34 4.07 12.16 -4.52
C THR A 34 2.57 11.90 -4.32
N PHE A 35 2.00 12.39 -3.23
CA PHE A 35 0.57 12.27 -2.96
C PHE A 35 -0.21 13.41 -3.60
N SER A 36 -1.29 13.04 -4.30
CA SER A 36 -2.28 13.98 -4.81
C SER A 36 -3.64 13.67 -4.19
N MET A 37 -4.52 14.66 -4.05
CA MET A 37 -5.89 14.46 -3.58
C MET A 37 -6.80 13.90 -4.70
N SER A 38 -6.32 12.85 -5.36
CA SER A 38 -7.01 12.12 -6.43
C SER A 38 -6.84 10.62 -6.22
N TRP A 39 -7.86 9.85 -6.57
CA TRP A 39 -7.81 8.38 -6.51
C TRP A 39 -6.91 7.79 -7.60
N ASN A 40 -6.73 8.46 -8.75
CA ASN A 40 -6.10 7.91 -9.96
C ASN A 40 -4.78 8.59 -10.35
N GLN A 41 -4.20 9.39 -9.47
CA GLN A 41 -2.97 10.15 -9.75
C GLN A 41 -1.99 10.06 -8.57
N GLY A 42 -0.72 9.86 -8.91
CA GLY A 42 0.34 9.73 -7.89
C GLY A 42 0.03 8.61 -6.91
N ARG A 43 0.37 8.81 -5.64
CA ARG A 43 0.11 7.84 -4.55
C ARG A 43 -1.21 8.07 -3.79
N GLY A 44 -2.06 8.98 -4.28
CA GLY A 44 -3.31 9.37 -3.63
C GLY A 44 -4.28 8.21 -3.37
N GLY A 45 -4.34 7.24 -4.30
CA GLY A 45 -5.13 6.02 -4.16
C GLY A 45 -4.82 5.19 -2.91
N PHE A 46 -3.62 5.31 -2.32
CA PHE A 46 -3.27 4.58 -1.09
C PHE A 46 -4.03 5.09 0.14
N LEU A 47 -4.22 6.41 0.28
CA LEU A 47 -4.98 7.01 1.39
C LEU A 47 -6.46 6.62 1.33
N PHE A 48 -6.94 6.56 0.11
CA PHE A 48 -8.27 6.12 -0.24
C PHE A 48 -8.49 4.62 0.05
N GLY A 49 -7.53 3.76 -0.33
CA GLY A 49 -7.50 2.36 0.08
C GLY A 49 -7.45 2.19 1.60
N LEU A 50 -6.66 3.00 2.30
CA LEU A 50 -6.61 3.02 3.76
C LEU A 50 -7.97 3.37 4.37
N ALA A 51 -8.67 4.38 3.83
CA ALA A 51 -10.01 4.75 4.30
C ALA A 51 -11.01 3.58 4.16
N PHE A 52 -10.99 2.86 3.03
CA PHE A 52 -11.84 1.67 2.85
C PHE A 52 -11.48 0.52 3.78
N ILE A 53 -10.19 0.25 3.99
CA ILE A 53 -9.74 -0.79 4.93
C ILE A 53 -10.24 -0.48 6.35
N VAL A 54 -10.12 0.77 6.79
CA VAL A 54 -10.60 1.20 8.11
C VAL A 54 -12.12 1.05 8.19
N ALA A 55 -12.85 1.56 7.19
CA ALA A 55 -14.31 1.48 7.15
C ALA A 55 -14.81 0.02 7.16
N GLU A 56 -14.17 -0.86 6.40
CA GLU A 56 -14.53 -2.27 6.30
C GLU A 56 -14.27 -3.02 7.60
N ILE A 57 -13.08 -2.86 8.21
CA ILE A 57 -12.74 -3.58 9.44
C ILE A 57 -13.63 -3.14 10.61
N VAL A 58 -13.94 -1.84 10.70
CA VAL A 58 -14.84 -1.29 11.72
C VAL A 58 -16.28 -1.72 11.46
N GLY A 59 -16.75 -1.65 10.21
CA GLY A 59 -18.12 -1.96 9.82
C GLY A 59 -18.48 -3.44 9.95
N ILE A 60 -17.59 -4.34 9.52
CA ILE A 60 -17.82 -5.80 9.55
C ILE A 60 -17.49 -6.40 10.93
N LYS A 61 -16.93 -5.60 11.87
CA LYS A 61 -16.40 -6.08 13.16
C LYS A 61 -15.48 -7.29 12.97
N PHE A 62 -14.63 -7.20 11.96
CA PHE A 62 -13.85 -8.33 11.49
C PHE A 62 -12.88 -8.81 12.59
N VAL A 63 -13.02 -10.07 12.97
CA VAL A 63 -12.16 -10.69 13.98
C VAL A 63 -10.92 -11.24 13.29
N VAL A 64 -9.78 -10.62 13.58
CA VAL A 64 -8.49 -11.06 13.03
C VAL A 64 -7.86 -12.11 13.93
N SER A 65 -7.54 -13.28 13.36
CA SER A 65 -6.81 -14.33 14.07
C SER A 65 -5.32 -14.00 14.17
N LYS A 66 -4.67 -14.44 15.25
CA LYS A 66 -3.25 -14.17 15.50
C LYS A 66 -2.34 -14.71 14.39
N ASN A 67 -2.68 -15.85 13.80
CA ASN A 67 -1.90 -16.43 12.70
C ASN A 67 -1.90 -15.53 11.47
N ARG A 68 -3.04 -14.90 11.14
CA ARG A 68 -3.13 -13.94 10.02
C ARG A 68 -2.27 -12.70 10.24
N LEU A 69 -2.18 -12.22 11.49
CA LEU A 69 -1.28 -11.11 11.84
C LEU A 69 0.19 -11.48 11.58
N ILE A 70 0.61 -12.70 11.96
CA ILE A 70 1.98 -13.16 11.76
C ILE A 70 2.33 -13.21 10.27
N PHE A 71 1.41 -13.66 9.41
CA PHE A 71 1.60 -13.64 7.95
C PHE A 71 1.60 -12.22 7.36
N GLY A 72 0.91 -11.27 7.98
CA GLY A 72 0.89 -9.88 7.53
C GLY A 72 2.22 -9.15 7.75
N ILE A 73 3.02 -9.55 8.75
CA ILE A 73 4.31 -8.92 9.07
C ILE A 73 5.30 -8.98 7.91
N PRO A 74 5.66 -10.16 7.36
CA PRO A 74 6.60 -10.22 6.25
C PRO A 74 6.07 -9.51 5.00
N LEU A 75 4.75 -9.50 4.76
CA LEU A 75 4.14 -8.76 3.66
C LEU A 75 4.32 -7.24 3.84
N ALA A 76 4.04 -6.70 5.02
CA ALA A 76 4.24 -5.28 5.31
C ALA A 76 5.73 -4.89 5.16
N ILE A 77 6.64 -5.72 5.67
CA ILE A 77 8.08 -5.51 5.53
C ILE A 77 8.50 -5.53 4.05
N ALA A 78 8.06 -6.53 3.28
CA ALA A 78 8.38 -6.64 1.87
C ALA A 78 7.87 -5.43 1.07
N THR A 79 6.66 -4.94 1.37
CA THR A 79 6.11 -3.74 0.74
C THR A 79 6.91 -2.50 1.08
N ILE A 80 7.32 -2.32 2.34
CA ILE A 80 8.18 -1.19 2.73
C ILE A 80 9.53 -1.28 2.03
N LEU A 81 10.16 -2.46 2.01
CA LEU A 81 11.42 -2.70 1.32
C LEU A 81 11.32 -2.43 -0.17
N TYR A 82 10.20 -2.78 -0.80
CA TYR A 82 9.94 -2.43 -2.21
C TYR A 82 10.03 -0.93 -2.43
N PHE A 83 9.33 -0.12 -1.62
CA PHE A 83 9.36 1.34 -1.77
C PHE A 83 10.75 1.92 -1.51
N VAL A 84 11.45 1.44 -0.48
CA VAL A 84 12.84 1.84 -0.22
C VAL A 84 13.73 1.50 -1.41
N ALA A 85 13.60 0.29 -1.96
CA ALA A 85 14.42 -0.19 -3.06
C ALA A 85 14.22 0.59 -4.37
N LEU A 86 13.07 1.24 -4.58
CA LEU A 86 12.84 2.10 -5.75
C LEU A 86 13.93 3.16 -5.88
N ASP A 87 14.32 3.80 -4.78
CA ASP A 87 15.38 4.82 -4.75
C ASP A 87 16.79 4.24 -4.94
N PHE A 88 16.97 2.93 -4.77
CA PHE A 88 18.23 2.21 -4.95
C PHE A 88 18.34 1.55 -6.34
N GLY A 89 17.67 2.12 -7.35
CA GLY A 89 17.77 1.70 -8.74
C GLY A 89 16.78 0.61 -9.16
N LEU A 90 15.89 0.16 -8.27
CA LEU A 90 14.80 -0.74 -8.66
C LEU A 90 13.83 -0.04 -9.62
N HIS A 91 13.62 1.27 -9.45
CA HIS A 91 12.83 2.10 -10.37
C HIS A 91 13.33 1.98 -11.80
N ASP A 92 14.62 2.30 -12.02
CA ASP A 92 15.22 2.26 -13.35
C ASP A 92 15.24 0.84 -13.91
N TYR A 93 15.47 -0.16 -13.07
CA TYR A 93 15.40 -1.56 -13.48
C TYR A 93 14.00 -1.94 -14.01
N ILE A 94 12.93 -1.50 -13.33
CA ILE A 94 11.55 -1.74 -13.77
C ILE A 94 11.27 -1.01 -15.10
N LEU A 95 11.65 0.27 -15.20
CA LEU A 95 11.44 1.05 -16.42
C LEU A 95 12.19 0.49 -17.63
N ASN A 96 13.42 0.00 -17.43
CA ASN A 96 14.20 -0.64 -18.50
C ASN A 96 13.62 -2.00 -18.93
N ALA A 97 12.92 -2.71 -18.04
CA ALA A 97 12.24 -3.96 -18.37
C ALA A 97 10.87 -3.74 -19.05
N ALA A 98 10.23 -2.59 -18.85
CA ALA A 98 8.88 -2.30 -19.33
C ALA A 98 8.68 -2.46 -20.86
N PRO A 99 9.63 -2.07 -21.74
CA PRO A 99 9.53 -2.30 -23.18
C PRO A 99 9.41 -3.77 -23.56
N ALA A 100 10.03 -4.68 -22.81
CA ALA A 100 9.95 -6.12 -23.06
C ALA A 100 8.51 -6.68 -22.90
N PHE A 101 7.66 -5.97 -22.16
CA PHE A 101 6.27 -6.32 -21.92
C PHE A 101 5.28 -5.45 -22.70
N ASN A 102 5.76 -4.64 -23.66
CA ASN A 102 4.97 -3.61 -24.36
C ASN A 102 4.28 -2.62 -23.39
N VAL A 103 4.85 -2.43 -22.20
CA VAL A 103 4.43 -1.39 -21.27
C VAL A 103 5.34 -0.20 -21.54
N VAL A 104 4.94 0.65 -22.47
CA VAL A 104 5.62 1.93 -22.67
C VAL A 104 5.26 2.82 -21.49
N GLY A 105 6.26 3.27 -20.74
CA GLY A 105 6.09 4.39 -19.81
C GLY A 105 5.61 5.63 -20.56
N CYS A 106 5.45 6.76 -19.85
CA CYS A 106 5.18 8.05 -20.50
C CYS A 106 6.35 8.46 -21.42
N GLU A 107 6.44 7.90 -22.62
CA GLU A 107 7.34 8.37 -23.66
C GLU A 107 6.80 9.71 -24.17
N VAL A 108 7.71 10.68 -24.31
CA VAL A 108 7.41 12.04 -24.82
C VAL A 108 6.71 12.00 -26.20
N ALA A 109 6.84 10.90 -26.93
CA ALA A 109 6.24 10.65 -28.23
C ALA A 109 4.78 10.14 -28.20
N ASN A 110 4.25 9.67 -27.07
CA ASN A 110 2.86 9.21 -26.95
C ASN A 110 2.22 9.50 -25.58
N PRO A 111 1.74 10.74 -25.35
CA PRO A 111 1.17 11.16 -24.06
C PRO A 111 -0.17 10.46 -23.70
N GLN A 112 -0.80 9.74 -24.62
CA GLN A 112 -2.08 9.06 -24.39
C GLN A 112 -1.95 7.71 -23.66
N GLY A 113 -0.74 7.16 -23.54
CA GLY A 113 -0.45 5.93 -22.80
C GLY A 113 -0.16 6.11 -21.31
N CYS A 114 -0.13 7.36 -20.83
CA CYS A 114 0.26 7.69 -19.46
C CYS A 114 -0.77 7.22 -18.42
N ILE A 115 -0.45 6.18 -17.66
CA ILE A 115 -1.20 5.84 -16.46
C ILE A 115 -0.74 6.76 -15.33
N HIS A 116 -1.41 7.89 -15.15
CA HIS A 116 -1.07 8.90 -14.12
C HIS A 116 -1.03 8.35 -12.68
N SER A 117 -1.68 7.22 -12.42
CA SER A 117 -1.64 6.49 -11.15
C SER A 117 -0.26 5.85 -10.86
N TRP A 118 0.62 5.75 -11.86
CA TRP A 118 1.95 5.16 -11.75
C TRP A 118 3.06 6.19 -11.95
N GLY A 119 2.76 7.49 -12.09
CA GLY A 119 3.80 8.50 -12.30
C GLY A 119 4.77 8.72 -11.12
N TRP A 120 4.60 7.99 -10.03
CA TRP A 120 5.54 7.91 -8.90
C TRP A 120 6.55 6.74 -9.05
N LEU A 121 6.42 5.99 -10.14
CA LEU A 121 7.21 4.84 -10.57
C LEU A 121 7.69 5.09 -12.01
#